data_AF-A0A1H8W134-F1
#
_entry.id   AF-A0A1H8W134-F1
#
_cell.length_a   1.000
_cell.length_b   1.000
_cell.length_c   1.000
_cell.angle_alpha   90.00
_cell.angle_beta   90.00
_cell.angle_gamma   90.00
#
_symmetry.space_group_name_H-M   'P 1'
#
loop_
_entity.id
_entity.type
_entity.pdbx_description
1 polymer ?
#
loop_
_entity_poly.entity_id
_entity_poly.type
_entity_poly.pdbx_seq_one_letter_code
_entity_poly.pdbx_strand_id
1 'polypeptide(L)' 'MVCVGIDVAKDKHDCFILHSEGEILANVFTIPNNKE' A
#
# COMPACT_ATOMS: atom_id res chain seq x y z
N MET A 1 -9.75 8.97 9.80
CA MET A 1 -9.78 8.79 8.32
C MET A 1 -8.69 7.77 7.99
N VAL A 2 -8.92 6.86 7.05
CA VAL A 2 -7.90 5.87 6.66
C VAL A 2 -7.20 6.38 5.40
N CYS A 3 -5.87 6.37 5.42
CA CYS A 3 -5.03 6.74 4.28
C CYS A 3 -4.33 5.48 3.75
N VAL A 4 -4.33 5.31 2.43
CA VAL A 4 -3.63 4.21 1.77
C VAL A 4 -2.54 4.81 0.91
N GLY A 5 -1.29 4.41 1.15
CA GLY A 5 -0.17 4.72 0.28
C GLY A 5 0.12 3.55 -0.64
N ILE A 6 0.26 3.83 -1.94
CA ILE A 6 0.54 2.83 -2.97
C ILE A 6 1.72 3.34 -3.79
N ASP A 7 2.83 2.60 -3.75
CA ASP A 7 3.95 2.75 -4.67
C ASP A 7 3.77 1.78 -5.84
N VAL A 8 3.65 2.32 -7.05
CA VAL A 8 3.25 1.57 -8.25
C VAL A 8 4.48 1.28 -9.11
N ALA A 9 4.84 0.00 -9.23
CA ALA A 9 5.81 -0.47 -10.20
C ALA A 9 5.15 -1.33 -11.30
N LYS A 10 5.92 -1.67 -12.35
CA LYS A 10 5.45 -2.45 -13.50
C LYS A 10 4.88 -3.81 -13.09
N ASP A 11 5.61 -4.54 -12.25
CA ASP A 11 5.32 -5.95 -11.96
C ASP A 11 4.73 -6.15 -10.55
N LYS A 12 4.73 -5.10 -9.72
CA LYS A 12 4.25 -5.13 -8.33
C LYS A 12 3.87 -3.75 -7.81
N HIS A 13 3.08 -3.73 -6.74
CA HIS A 13 2.71 -2.52 -6.01
C HIS A 13 3.02 -2.72 -4.53
N ASP A 14 3.74 -1.78 -3.93
CA ASP A 14 4.03 -1.79 -2.50
C ASP A 14 3.04 -0.87 -1.79
N CYS A 15 2.26 -1.44 -0.87
CA CYS A 15 1.12 -0.79 -0.23
C CYS A 15 1.32 -0.67 1.28
N PHE A 16 0.80 0.38 1.89
CA PHE A 16 0.74 0.53 3.35
C PHE A 16 -0.53 1.27 3.76
N ILE A 17 -1.02 1.02 4.98
CA ILE A 17 -2.26 1.61 5.48
C ILE A 17 -1.96 2.35 6.78
N LEU A 18 -2.41 3.61 6.82
CA LEU A 18 -2.29 4.51 7.96
C LEU A 18 -3.67 4.96 8.44
N HIS A 19 -3.79 5.24 9.73
CA HIS A 19 -4.81 6.16 10.22
C HIS A 19 -4.35 7.60 10.03
N SER A 20 -5.29 8.53 9.91
CA SER A 20 -5.01 9.97 9.74
C SER A 20 -4.23 10.59 10.90
N GLU A 21 -4.15 9.90 12.03
CA GLU A 21 -3.37 10.29 13.21
C GLU A 21 -1.93 9.74 13.20
N GLY A 22 -1.51 9.08 12.12
CA GLY A 22 -0.17 8.54 11.96
C GLY A 22 0.01 7.12 12.52
N GLU A 23 -1.05 6.48 13.01
CA GLU A 23 -1.01 5.07 13.39
C GLU A 23 -0.88 4.18 12.16
N ILE A 24 0.07 3.25 12.17
CA ILE A 24 0.22 2.25 11.11
C ILE A 24 -0.78 1.14 11.35
N LEU A 25 -1.77 1.02 10.46
CA LEU A 25 -2.77 -0.05 10.50
C LEU A 25 -2.29 -1.31 9.76
N ALA A 26 -1.45 -1.12 8.74
CA ALA A 26 -0.76 -2.21 8.06
C ALA A 26 0.62 -1.75 7.60
N ASN A 27 1.65 -2.51 7.97
CA ASN A 27 3.01 -2.35 7.46
C ASN A 27 3.06 -2.61 5.94
N VAL A 28 4.19 -2.27 5.30
CA VAL A 28 4.37 -2.44 3.86
C VAL A 28 4.09 -3.88 3.44
N PHE A 29 3.18 -4.06 2.48
CA PHE A 29 2.86 -5.33 1.85
C PHE A 29 2.84 -5.18 0.32
N THR A 30 3.28 -6.23 -0.38
CA THR A 30 3.39 -6.22 -1.84
C THR A 30 2.20 -6.92 -2.47
N ILE A 31 1.59 -6.30 -3.48
CA ILE A 31 0.59 -6.89 -4.36
C ILE A 31 1.23 -7.10 -5.75
N PRO A 32 1.25 -8.32 -6.31
CA PRO A 32 1.74 -8.53 -7.67
C PRO A 32 0.81 -7.86 -8.69
N ASN A 33 1.38 -7.24 -9.72
CA ASN A 33 0.58 -6.77 -10.85
C ASN A 33 0.26 -7.97 -11.75
N ASN A 34 -0.98 -8.44 -11.66
CA ASN A 34 -1.52 -9.58 -12.41
C ASN A 34 -2.29 -9.17 -13.66
N LYS A 35 -2.19 -7.90 -14.07
CA LYS A 35 -2.57 -7.50 -15.43
C LYS A 35 -1.44 -7.90 -16.37
N GLU A 36 -1.59 -9.08 -17.00
CA GLU A 36 -0.90 -9.42 -18.26
C GLU A 36 -1.32 -8.47 -19.39
#